data_AF-A0A7L4QN05-F1
#
_entry.id   AF-A0A7L4QN05-F1
#
_cell.length_a   1.000
_cell.length_b   1.000
_cell.length_c   1.000
_cell.angle_alpha   90.00
_cell.angle_beta   90.00
_cell.angle_gamma   90.00
#
_symmetry.space_group_name_H-M   'P 1'
#
loop_
_entity.id
_entity.type
_entity.pdbx_description
1 polymer ?
#
loop_
_entity_poly.entity_id
_entity_poly.type
_entity_poly.pdbx_seq_one_letter_code
_entity_poly.pdbx_strand_id
1 'polypeptide(L)'
;MEVGDYARYVNTGTVGIIQDIKDDRDVTWALLDVTDLYYDVEKLEKASPDEYKRVTDKEKTLDERLQELRDMRESMVEFLTDYGDISPDGT
;
A
#
# COMPACT_ATOMS: atom_id res chain seq x y z
N MET A 1 15.99 13.87 -8.23
CA MET A 1 14.93 14.08 -7.23
C MET A 1 15.63 14.41 -5.93
N GLU A 2 15.01 15.23 -5.09
CA GLU A 2 15.56 15.65 -3.81
C GLU A 2 14.51 15.49 -2.70
N VAL A 3 14.93 15.57 -1.44
CA VAL A 3 13.99 15.55 -0.30
C VAL A 3 13.05 16.75 -0.42
N GLY A 4 11.75 16.50 -0.37
CA GLY A 4 10.69 17.48 -0.59
C GLY A 4 10.10 17.50 -2.00
N ASP A 5 10.69 16.79 -2.97
CA ASP A 5 10.10 16.63 -4.31
C ASP A 5 8.92 15.64 -4.25
N TYR A 6 7.94 15.85 -5.14
CA TYR A 6 6.85 14.90 -5.35
C TYR A 6 7.30 13.80 -6.30
N ALA A 7 7.15 12.55 -5.88
CA ALA A 7 7.55 11.38 -6.64
C ALA A 7 6.39 10.39 -6.78
N ARG A 8 6.27 9.80 -7.96
CA ARG A 8 5.28 8.77 -8.29
C ARG A 8 5.97 7.45 -8.51
N TYR A 9 5.58 6.43 -7.76
CA TYR A 9 6.03 5.08 -7.99
C TYR A 9 5.29 4.46 -9.17
N VAL A 10 6.01 4.12 -10.24
CA VAL A 10 5.39 3.70 -11.51
C VAL A 10 4.66 2.36 -11.41
N ASN A 11 5.02 1.51 -10.45
CA ASN A 11 4.51 0.14 -10.36
C ASN A 11 3.08 0.08 -9.80
N THR A 12 2.84 0.74 -8.66
CA THR A 12 1.50 0.83 -8.04
C THR A 12 0.78 2.12 -8.41
N GLY A 13 1.50 3.09 -8.97
CA GLY A 13 0.98 4.42 -9.27
C GLY A 13 0.93 5.36 -8.07
N THR A 14 1.35 4.92 -6.88
CA THR A 14 1.34 5.69 -5.62
C THR A 14 2.18 6.95 -5.76
N VAL A 15 1.65 8.11 -5.35
CA VAL A 15 2.38 9.39 -5.36
C VAL A 15 2.64 9.84 -3.94
N GLY A 16 3.89 10.19 -3.64
CA GLY A 16 4.36 10.58 -2.32
C GLY A 16 5.27 11.81 -2.36
N ILE A 17 5.53 12.37 -1.18
CA ILE A 17 6.60 13.36 -0.98
C ILE A 17 7.83 12.60 -0.47
N ILE A 18 9.00 12.88 -1.05
CA ILE A 18 10.24 12.28 -0.60
C ILE A 18 10.63 12.90 0.75
N GLN A 19 10.63 12.11 1.83
CA GLN A 19 11.10 12.54 3.15
C GLN A 19 12.58 12.31 3.37
N ASP A 20 13.13 11.24 2.78
CA ASP A 20 14.52 10.85 2.95
C ASP A 20 15.01 10.15 1.67
N ILE A 21 16.31 10.28 1.40
CA ILE A 21 16.96 9.58 0.28
C ILE A 21 18.20 8.89 0.83
N LYS A 22 18.31 7.59 0.57
CA LYS A 22 19.40 6.75 1.00
C LYS A 22 19.98 5.99 -0.18
N ASP A 23 21.29 6.05 -0.36
CA ASP A 23 22.02 5.16 -1.24
C ASP A 23 22.39 3.85 -0.53
N ASP A 24 22.09 2.71 -1.14
CA ASP A 24 22.46 1.38 -0.64
C ASP A 24 22.81 0.45 -1.80
N ARG A 25 24.07 -0.01 -1.85
CA ARG A 25 24.56 -1.01 -2.81
C ARG A 25 24.21 -0.68 -4.26
N ASP A 26 24.53 0.54 -4.70
CA ASP A 26 24.29 1.06 -6.05
C ASP A 26 22.82 1.42 -6.34
N VAL A 27 21.90 1.14 -5.41
CA VAL A 27 20.49 1.49 -5.52
C VAL A 27 20.20 2.72 -4.68
N THR A 28 19.52 3.71 -5.27
CA THR A 28 19.03 4.87 -4.53
C THR A 28 17.61 4.60 -4.08
N TRP A 29 17.36 4.72 -2.78
CA TRP A 29 16.07 4.53 -2.14
C TRP A 29 15.52 5.88 -1.69
N ALA A 30 14.24 6.13 -1.91
CA ALA A 30 13.53 7.30 -1.42
C ALA A 30 12.36 6.89 -0.53
N LEU A 31 12.31 7.49 0.66
CA LEU A 31 11.22 7.32 1.63
C LEU A 31 10.04 8.21 1.22
N LEU A 32 8.87 7.62 0.98
CA LEU A 32 7.65 8.37 0.67
C LEU A 32 6.78 8.58 1.92
N ASP A 33 6.35 9.83 2.15
CA ASP A 33 5.47 10.22 3.28
C ASP A 33 4.16 9.43 3.36
N VAL A 34 3.51 9.20 2.21
CA VAL A 34 2.18 8.56 2.14
C VAL A 34 2.15 7.10 2.62
N THR A 35 3.27 6.40 2.50
CA THR A 35 3.35 4.96 2.76
C THR A 35 4.40 4.60 3.81
N ASP A 36 5.22 5.57 4.23
CA ASP A 36 6.35 5.39 5.16
C ASP A 36 7.28 4.23 4.75
N LEU A 37 7.47 4.06 3.44
CA LEU A 37 8.25 2.97 2.84
C LEU A 37 9.30 3.53 1.88
N TYR A 38 10.45 2.84 1.82
CA TYR A 38 11.53 3.14 0.89
C TYR A 38 11.24 2.50 -0.47
N TYR A 39 11.18 3.34 -1.50
CA TYR A 39 11.03 2.92 -2.89
C TYR A 39 12.29 3.20 -3.68
N ASP A 40 12.53 2.35 -4.66
CA ASP A 40 13.62 2.50 -5.60
C ASP A 40 13.43 3.74 -6.46
N VAL A 41 14.40 4.67 -6.44
CA VAL A 41 14.35 5.94 -7.17
C VAL A 41 14.38 5.74 -8.68
N GLU A 42 14.96 4.64 -9.19
CA GLU A 42 14.91 4.34 -10.63
C GLU A 42 13.48 4.02 -11.09
N LYS A 43 12.62 3.60 -10.16
CA LYS A 43 11.19 3.33 -10.39
C LYS A 43 10.28 4.46 -9.92
N LEU A 44 10.86 5.60 -9.52
CA LEU A 44 10.13 6.80 -9.19
C LEU A 44 10.19 7.78 -10.37
N GLU A 45 9.04 8.35 -10.74
CA GLU A 45 8.94 9.46 -11.69
C GLU A 45 8.60 10.76 -10.98
N LYS A 46 9.04 11.89 -11.53
CA LYS A 46 8.69 13.21 -10.98
C LYS A 46 7.19 13.42 -11.12
N ALA A 47 6.53 13.68 -10.00
CA ALA A 47 5.12 13.99 -9.96
C ALA A 47 4.90 15.49 -9.76
N SER A 48 3.71 15.96 -10.11
CA SER A 48 3.25 17.29 -9.75
C SER A 48 2.37 17.23 -8.50
N PRO A 49 2.28 18.32 -7.71
CA PRO A 49 1.39 18.38 -6.55
C PRO A 49 -0.08 18.11 -6.89
N ASP A 50 -0.49 18.41 -8.14
CA ASP A 50 -1.83 18.15 -8.65
C ASP A 50 -2.12 16.65 -8.87
N GLU A 51 -1.11 15.89 -9.30
CA GLU A 51 -1.15 14.42 -9.40
C GLU A 51 -1.12 13.79 -8.01
N TYR A 52 -0.31 14.33 -7.10
CA TYR A 52 -0.23 13.86 -5.71
C TYR A 52 -1.60 13.84 -5.04
N LYS A 53 -2.33 14.95 -5.11
CA LYS A 53 -3.66 15.04 -4.52
C LYS A 53 -4.62 14.01 -5.13
N ARG A 54 -4.69 13.94 -6.47
CA ARG A 54 -5.58 13.02 -7.18
C ARG A 54 -5.32 11.54 -6.86
N VAL A 55 -4.06 11.16 -6.72
CA VAL A 55 -3.71 9.75 -6.46
C VAL A 55 -3.88 9.41 -4.99
N THR A 56 -3.46 10.26 -4.06
CA THR A 56 -3.61 10.04 -2.61
C THR A 56 -5.07 9.85 -2.20
N ASP A 57 -5.99 10.68 -2.74
CA ASP A 57 -7.43 10.53 -2.48
C ASP A 57 -7.96 9.15 -2.95
N LYS A 58 -7.40 8.64 -4.06
CA LYS A 58 -7.82 7.37 -4.66
C LYS A 58 -7.20 6.14 -3.99
N GLU A 59 -5.96 6.25 -3.52
CA GLU A 59 -5.24 5.21 -2.77
C GLU A 59 -5.86 4.99 -1.38
N LYS A 60 -6.18 6.06 -0.63
CA LYS A 60 -6.92 5.91 0.65
C LYS A 60 -8.21 5.12 0.45
N THR A 61 -8.98 5.48 -0.57
CA THR A 61 -10.23 4.78 -0.91
C THR A 61 -10.01 3.30 -1.25
N LEU A 62 -8.86 2.94 -1.82
CA LEU A 62 -8.54 1.57 -2.21
C LEU A 62 -8.05 0.73 -1.01
N ASP A 63 -7.21 1.31 -0.16
CA ASP A 63 -6.72 0.68 1.07
C ASP A 63 -7.87 0.36 2.04
N GLU A 64 -8.78 1.32 2.25
CA GLU A 64 -10.00 1.13 3.04
C GLU A 64 -10.83 -0.04 2.48
N ARG A 65 -10.99 -0.14 1.15
CA ARG A 65 -11.71 -1.26 0.53
C ARG A 65 -10.97 -2.59 0.63
N LEU A 66 -9.65 -2.60 0.61
CA LEU A 66 -8.86 -3.83 0.79
C LEU A 66 -8.93 -4.34 2.23
N GLN A 67 -8.89 -3.45 3.21
CA GLN A 67 -9.08 -3.81 4.63
C GLN A 67 -10.46 -4.43 4.85
N GLU A 68 -11.53 -3.82 4.32
CA GLU A 68 -12.89 -4.37 4.44
C GLU A 68 -13.01 -5.78 3.84
N LEU A 69 -12.38 -6.02 2.68
CA LEU A 69 -12.34 -7.35 2.05
C LEU A 69 -11.52 -8.37 2.87
N ARG A 70 -10.44 -7.91 3.51
CA ARG A 70 -9.60 -8.74 4.37
C ARG A 70 -10.36 -9.17 5.62
N ASP A 71 -11.00 -8.22 6.30
CA ASP A 71 -11.81 -8.45 7.49
C ASP A 71 -12.98 -9.40 7.18
N MET A 72 -13.69 -9.17 6.08
CA MET A 72 -14.76 -10.06 5.63
C MET A 72 -14.26 -11.48 5.33
N ARG A 73 -13.05 -11.63 4.75
CA ARG A 73 -12.44 -12.95 4.54
C ARG A 73 -12.13 -13.63 5.86
N GLU A 74 -11.58 -12.92 6.83
CA GLU A 74 -11.22 -13.47 8.15
C GLU A 74 -12.46 -13.90 8.93
N SER A 75 -13.50 -13.06 8.95
CA SER A 75 -14.79 -13.39 9.55
C SER A 75 -15.45 -14.62 8.89
N MET A 76 -15.30 -14.79 7.57
CA MET A 76 -15.79 -15.98 6.86
C MET A 76 -15.01 -17.26 7.21
N VAL A 77 -13.68 -17.16 7.37
CA VAL A 77 -12.83 -18.28 7.79
C VAL A 77 -13.14 -18.69 9.23
N GLU A 78 -13.37 -17.74 10.12
CA GLU A 78 -13.82 -18.00 11.49
C GLU A 78 -15.16 -18.73 11.50
N PHE A 79 -16.14 -18.24 10.74
CA PHE A 79 -17.47 -18.85 10.63
C PHE A 79 -17.42 -20.30 10.10
N LEU A 80 -16.58 -20.58 9.09
CA LEU A 80 -16.40 -21.92 8.53
C LEU A 80 -15.68 -22.88 9.50
N THR A 81 -14.79 -22.34 10.33
CA THR A 81 -14.06 -23.14 11.33
C THR A 81 -14.96 -23.54 12.49
N ASP A 82 -15.89 -22.66 12.91
CA ASP A 82 -16.90 -22.94 13.94
C ASP A 82 -17.94 -23.98 13.45
N TYR A 83 -18.40 -23.88 12.19
CA TYR A 83 -19.36 -24.83 11.60
C TYR A 83 -18.75 -26.21 11.25
N GLY A 84 -17.42 -26.32 11.19
CA GLY A 84 -16.72 -27.58 10.92
C GLY A 84 -16.72 -28.55 12.11
N ASP A 85 -16.98 -28.07 13.32
CA ASP A 85 -17.03 -28.87 14.55
C ASP A 85 -18.41 -29.51 14.80
N ILE A 86 -19.49 -28.94 14.23
CA ILE A 86 -20.83 -29.54 14.31
C ILE A 86 -21.05 -30.59 13.21
N SER A 87 -20.22 -31.63 13.18
CA SER A 87 -20.66 -32.88 12.55
C SER A 87 -21.89 -33.37 13.34
N PRO A 88 -23.05 -33.60 12.70
CA PRO A 88 -24.11 -34.33 13.37
C PRO A 88 -23.55 -35.75 13.54
N ASP A 89 -23.12 -36.05 14.77
CA ASP A 89 -22.79 -37.42 15.19
C ASP A 89 -24.09 -38.22 15.09
N GLY A 90 -24.36 -38.67 13.88
CA GLY A 90 -25.39 -39.63 13.56
C GLY A 90 -24.74 -40.99 13.62
N THR A 91 -24.81 -41.64 14.78
CA THR A 91 -25.00 -43.09 14.94
C THR A 91 -25.53 -43.38 16.34
#